data_AF-K0YM05-F1
#
_entry.id   AF-K0YM05-F1
#
_cell.length_a   1.000
_cell.length_b   1.000
_cell.length_c   1.000
_cell.angle_alpha   90.00
_cell.angle_beta   90.00
_cell.angle_gamma   90.00
#
_symmetry.space_group_name_H-M   'P 1'
#
loop_
_entity.id
_entity.type
_entity.pdbx_description
1 polymer ?
#
loop_
_entity_poly.entity_id
_entity_poly.type
_entity_poly.pdbx_seq_one_letter_code
_entity_poly.pdbx_strand_id
1 'polypeptide(L)'
;MQNLSPLAIGLALILAVAAIATIVCRRLKQPLVLGYVLAGFLVSPAISWFPDVSDTESISVWSEIGVIFLMFGLELEFSITRLATAGRPPF
;
A
#
# COMPACT_ATOMS: atom_id res chain seq x y z
N MET A 1 21.05 13.78 19.16
CA MET A 1 20.64 12.85 18.09
C MET A 1 19.33 12.16 18.51
N GLN A 2 18.31 12.96 18.82
CA GLN A 2 17.06 12.56 19.47
C GLN A 2 15.91 12.98 18.54
N ASN A 3 14.99 12.05 18.21
CA ASN A 3 13.74 12.25 17.45
C ASN A 3 13.81 12.22 15.90
N LEU A 4 14.43 11.19 15.29
CA LEU A 4 13.95 10.78 13.96
C LEU A 4 12.68 9.96 14.18
N SER A 5 11.54 10.49 13.75
CA SER A 5 10.20 10.00 14.05
C SER A 5 10.07 8.49 13.72
N PRO A 6 9.75 7.62 14.70
CA PRO A 6 9.64 6.18 14.48
C PRO A 6 8.69 5.81 13.33
N LEU A 7 7.66 6.63 13.08
CA LEU A 7 6.74 6.52 11.95
C LEU A 7 7.42 6.58 10.57
N ALA A 8 8.40 7.47 10.39
CA ALA A 8 9.08 7.65 9.10
C ALA A 8 10.02 6.48 8.79
N ILE A 9 10.67 5.95 9.82
CA ILE A 9 11.57 4.79 9.70
C ILE A 9 10.77 3.52 9.38
N GLY A 10 9.63 3.30 10.06
CA GLY A 10 8.74 2.18 9.78
C GLY A 10 8.22 2.21 8.34
N LEU A 11 7.77 3.38 7.86
CA LEU A 11 7.32 3.54 6.48
C LEU A 11 8.47 3.32 5.47
N ALA A 12 9.65 3.89 5.72
CA ALA A 12 10.81 3.69 4.85
C ALA A 12 11.20 2.21 4.73
N LEU A 13 11.12 1.46 5.83
CA LEU A 13 11.40 0.02 5.84
C LEU A 13 10.36 -0.76 5.03
N ILE A 14 9.06 -0.51 5.24
CA ILE A 14 7.97 -1.17 4.49
C ILE A 14 8.11 -0.89 2.99
N LEU A 15 8.39 0.36 2.61
CA LEU A 15 8.59 0.73 1.21
C LEU A 15 9.83 0.07 0.60
N ALA A 16 10.94 -0.02 1.34
CA ALA A 16 12.15 -0.68 0.88
C ALA A 16 11.93 -2.18 0.65
N VAL A 17 11.30 -2.88 1.60
CA VAL A 17 11.00 -4.31 1.47
C VAL A 17 9.99 -4.54 0.33
N ALA A 18 8.95 -3.72 0.23
CA ALA A 18 7.98 -3.78 -0.87
C ALA A 18 8.64 -3.57 -2.23
N ALA A 19 9.57 -2.62 -2.35
CA ALA A 19 10.31 -2.40 -3.59
C ALA A 19 11.15 -3.62 -3.97
N ILE A 20 11.89 -4.20 -3.03
CA ILE A 20 12.72 -5.39 -3.28
C ILE A 20 11.84 -6.58 -3.66
N ALA A 21 10.78 -6.86 -2.90
CA ALA A 21 9.85 -7.96 -3.17
C ALA A 21 9.19 -7.81 -4.55
N THR A 22 8.77 -6.59 -4.91
CA THR A 22 8.16 -6.30 -6.21
C THR A 22 9.16 -6.49 -7.36
N ILE A 23 10.42 -6.08 -7.19
CA ILE A 23 11.48 -6.31 -8.19
C ILE A 23 11.70 -7.81 -8.40
N VAL A 24 11.74 -8.59 -7.31
CA VAL A 24 11.89 -10.05 -7.37
C VAL A 24 10.68 -10.69 -8.08
N CYS A 25 9.45 -10.34 -7.69
CA CYS A 25 8.23 -10.83 -8.35
C CYS A 25 8.19 -10.47 -9.84
N ARG A 26 8.60 -9.24 -10.19
CA ARG A 26 8.66 -8.80 -11.59
C ARG A 26 9.67 -9.61 -12.40
N ARG A 27 10.83 -9.94 -11.83
CA ARG A 27 11.83 -10.83 -12.46
C ARG A 27 11.29 -12.24 -12.68
N LEU A 28 10.44 -12.72 -11.78
CA LEU A 28 9.78 -14.03 -11.87
C LEU A 28 8.49 -14.02 -12.73
N LYS A 29 8.19 -12.91 -13.43
CA LYS A 29 6.97 -12.72 -14.25
C LYS A 29 5.67 -12.88 -13.46
N GLN A 30 5.69 -12.62 -12.15
CA GLN A 30 4.51 -12.65 -11.30
C GLN A 30 3.77 -11.30 -11.31
N PRO A 31 2.44 -11.29 -11.12
CA PRO A 31 1.65 -10.07 -10.88
C PRO A 31 2.26 -9.19 -9.77
N LEU A 32 2.27 -7.87 -9.96
CA LEU A 32 2.82 -6.94 -8.96
C LEU A 32 2.12 -7.04 -7.60
N VAL A 33 0.82 -7.34 -7.60
CA VAL A 33 0.01 -7.51 -6.38
C VAL A 33 0.62 -8.54 -5.43
N LEU A 34 1.19 -9.63 -5.95
CA LEU A 34 1.86 -10.65 -5.14
C LEU A 34 3.11 -10.10 -4.44
N GLY A 35 3.85 -9.20 -5.09
CA GLY A 35 5.03 -8.56 -4.50
C GLY A 35 4.67 -7.73 -3.26
N TYR A 36 3.56 -6.97 -3.31
CA TYR A 36 3.07 -6.20 -2.16
C TYR A 36 2.60 -7.10 -1.02
N VAL A 37 1.85 -8.18 -1.33
CA VAL A 37 1.37 -9.14 -0.33
C VAL A 37 2.54 -9.86 0.33
N LEU A 38 3.52 -10.31 -0.45
CA LEU A 38 4.72 -10.97 0.08
C LEU A 38 5.56 -10.03 0.94
N ALA A 39 5.68 -8.75 0.56
CA ALA A 39 6.37 -7.77 1.38
C ALA A 39 5.70 -7.57 2.75
N GLY A 40 4.37 -7.46 2.78
CA GLY A 40 3.62 -7.38 4.04
C GLY A 40 3.75 -8.65 4.88
N PHE A 41 3.79 -9.81 4.25
CA PHE A 41 4.09 -11.07 4.93
C PHE A 41 5.51 -11.10 5.51
N LEU A 42 6.51 -10.67 4.75
CA LEU A 42 7.93 -10.63 5.17
C LEU A 42 8.19 -9.66 6.32
N VAL A 43 7.48 -8.53 6.35
CA VAL A 43 7.57 -7.52 7.41
C VAL A 43 6.63 -7.82 8.58
N SER A 44 5.90 -8.94 8.53
CA SER A 44 5.02 -9.35 9.61
C SER A 44 5.82 -9.80 10.84
N PRO A 45 5.39 -9.46 12.06
CA PRO A 45 6.03 -9.93 13.30
C PRO A 45 5.98 -11.45 13.46
N ALA A 46 5.13 -12.14 12.68
CA ALA A 46 5.10 -13.60 12.63
C ALA A 46 6.38 -14.23 12.05
N ILE A 47 7.21 -13.46 11.33
CA ILE A 47 8.46 -13.93 10.72
C ILE A 47 9.64 -13.34 11.48
N SER A 48 10.17 -14.11 12.42
CA SER A 48 11.26 -13.71 13.32
C SER A 48 12.64 -13.49 12.65
N TRP A 49 12.77 -13.79 11.35
CA TRP A 49 14.04 -13.68 10.61
C TRP A 49 14.25 -12.31 9.93
N PHE A 50 13.19 -11.51 9.78
CA PHE A 50 13.25 -10.19 9.11
C PHE A 50 13.15 -9.03 10.11
N PRO A 51 13.63 -7.82 9.75
CA PRO A 51 13.41 -6.64 10.58
C PRO A 51 11.91 -6.35 10.62
N ASP A 52 11.33 -6.58 11.79
CA ASP A 52 9.92 -6.31 12.05
C ASP A 52 9.67 -4.80 12.25
N VAL A 53 8.50 -4.35 11.81
CA VAL A 53 8.00 -3.03 12.18
C VAL A 53 7.12 -3.24 13.40
N SER A 54 7.76 -3.24 14.58
CA SER A 54 7.11 -3.56 15.86
C SER A 54 6.06 -2.53 16.31
N ASP A 55 5.91 -1.44 15.57
CA ASP A 55 4.95 -0.38 15.85
C ASP A 55 3.66 -0.57 15.03
N THR A 56 2.79 -1.43 15.55
CA THR A 56 1.47 -1.70 14.96
C THR A 56 0.60 -0.44 14.90
N GLU A 57 0.78 0.50 15.84
CA GLU A 57 0.06 1.78 15.86
C GLU A 57 0.44 2.64 14.65
N SER A 58 1.74 2.78 14.38
CA SER A 58 2.23 3.48 13.19
C SER A 58 1.68 2.89 11.89
N ILE A 59 1.67 1.56 11.75
CA ILE A 59 1.15 0.88 10.55
C ILE A 59 -0.35 1.17 10.38
N SER A 60 -1.13 1.18 11.46
CA SER A 60 -2.55 1.48 11.44
C SER A 60 -2.82 2.89 10.89
N VAL A 61 -2.07 3.89 11.38
CA VAL A 61 -2.19 5.28 10.91
C VAL A 61 -1.90 5.39 9.41
N TRP A 62 -0.83 4.75 8.94
CA TRP A 62 -0.48 4.76 7.51
C TRP A 62 -1.50 4.02 6.63
N SER A 63 -2.07 2.92 7.13
CA SER A 63 -3.11 2.17 6.43
C SER A 63 -4.39 3.01 6.29
N GLU A 64 -4.80 3.70 7.34
CA GLU A 64 -5.98 4.56 7.31
C GLU A 64 -5.82 5.69 6.30
N ILE A 65 -4.67 6.38 6.33
CA ILE A 65 -4.34 7.43 5.36
C ILE A 65 -4.33 6.87 3.93
N GLY A 66 -3.72 5.69 3.70
CA GLY A 66 -3.67 5.04 2.40
C GLY A 66 -5.05 4.68 1.84
N VAL A 67 -5.94 4.15 2.69
CA VAL A 67 -7.33 3.82 2.33
C VAL A 67 -8.12 5.08 2.01
N ILE A 68 -7.95 6.16 2.78
CA ILE A 68 -8.59 7.46 2.50
C ILE A 68 -8.16 7.97 1.12
N PHE A 69 -6.85 7.95 0.81
CA PHE A 69 -6.37 8.35 -0.52
C PHE A 69 -6.91 7.47 -1.63
N LEU A 70 -7.04 6.16 -1.41
CA LEU A 70 -7.60 5.23 -2.40
C LEU A 70 -9.09 5.53 -2.67
N MET A 71 -9.89 5.67 -1.61
CA MET A 71 -11.32 5.97 -1.72
C MET A 71 -11.55 7.35 -2.35
N PHE A 72 -10.78 8.35 -1.96
CA PHE A 72 -10.84 9.68 -2.55
C PHE A 72 -10.40 9.68 -4.02
N GLY A 73 -9.36 8.94 -4.37
CA GLY A 73 -8.91 8.77 -5.75
C GLY A 73 -9.99 8.14 -6.63
N LEU A 74 -10.68 7.11 -6.11
CA LEU A 74 -11.84 6.51 -6.78
C LEU A 74 -12.96 7.53 -6.97
N GLU A 75 -13.27 8.34 -5.95
CA GLU A 75 -14.27 9.42 -6.03
C GLU A 75 -13.93 10.45 -7.10
N LEU A 76 -12.65 10.79 -7.30
CA LEU A 76 -12.20 11.73 -8.35
C LEU A 76 -12.21 11.14 -9.76
N GLU A 77 -12.00 9.82 -9.90
CA GLU A 77 -12.03 9.13 -11.20
C GLU A 77 -13.46 9.00 -11.76
N PHE A 78 -14.47 9.09 -10.90
CA PHE A 78 -15.87 9.25 -11.30
C PHE A 78 -16.10 10.62 -11.93
N SER A 79 -15.85 10.70 -13.23
CA SER A 79 -16.29 11.82 -14.05
C SER A 79 -17.82 11.93 -13.98
N ILE A 80 -18.33 13.03 -13.40
CA ILE A 80 -19.77 13.36 -13.40
C ILE A 80 -20.35 13.30 -14.82
N THR A 81 -19.53 13.57 -15.84
CA THR A 81 -19.90 13.46 -17.25
C THR A 81 -20.23 12.02 -17.68
N ARG A 82 -19.51 11.01 -17.15
CA ARG A 82 -19.81 9.59 -17.38
C ARG A 82 -21.10 9.16 -16.68
N LEU A 83 -21.34 9.67 -15.47
CA LEU A 83 -22.60 9.42 -14.75
C LEU A 83 -23.81 10.00 -15.49
N ALA A 84 -23.69 11.22 -16.03
CA ALA A 84 -24.76 11.86 -16.82
C ALA A 84 -25.06 11.15 -18.16
N THR A 85 -24.10 10.39 -18.70
CA THR A 85 -24.28 9.67 -19.96
C THR A 85 -24.85 8.27 -19.73
N ALA A 86 -24.51 7.61 -18.61
CA ALA A 86 -25.04 6.29 -18.24
C ALA A 86 -26.55 6.27 -17.96
N GLY A 87 -27.15 7.42 -17.63
CA GLY A 87 -28.60 7.55 -17.41
C GLY A 87 -29.44 7.74 -18.68
N ARG A 88 -28.84 7.89 -19.86
CA ARG A 88 -29.61 7.94 -21.11
C ARG A 88 -29.97 6.50 -21.51
N PRO A 89 -31.27 6.18 -21.71
CA PRO A 89 -31.64 4.88 -22.23
C PRO A 89 -30.93 4.66 -23.57
N PRO A 90 -30.27 3.51 -23.78
CA PRO A 90 -29.97 3.09 -25.14
C PRO A 90 -31.33 2.95 -25.81
N PHE A 91 -31.55 3.68 -26.91
CA PHE A 91 -32.81 3.77 -27.64
C PHE A 91 -33.68 2.50 -27.57
#